data_AF-E2BS28-F1
#
_entry.id   AF-E2BS28-F1
#
_cell.length_a   1.000
_cell.length_b   1.000
_cell.length_c   1.000
_cell.angle_alpha   90.00
_cell.angle_beta   90.00
_cell.angle_gamma   90.00
#
_symmetry.space_group_name_H-M   'P 1'
#
loop_
_entity.id
_entity.type
_entity.pdbx_description
1 polymer ?
#
loop_
_entity_poly.entity_id
_entity_poly.type
_entity_poly.pdbx_seq_one_letter_code
_entity_poly.pdbx_strand_id
1 'polypeptide(L)'
;LSASVLEASTKVLGFSIKSKNLKGTHVKALRDAAAAIAAGTNLMAKYIANDKCGENLDIIEELRVENNNLKESLKDMKKELEEIKK
;
A
#
# COMPACT_ATOMS: atom_id res chain seq x y z
N LEU A 1 2.60 11.49 6.25
CA LEU A 1 1.54 12.24 5.55
C LEU A 1 0.13 11.80 5.98
N SER A 2 -0.26 10.53 5.77
CA SER A 2 -1.61 10.04 6.15
C SER A 2 -1.98 10.26 7.61
N ALA A 3 -1.08 9.96 8.55
CA ALA A 3 -1.29 10.19 9.98
C ALA A 3 -1.55 11.67 10.31
N SER A 4 -0.77 12.58 9.74
CA SER A 4 -0.93 14.03 9.95
C SER A 4 -2.25 14.57 9.37
N VAL A 5 -2.70 14.05 8.22
CA VAL A 5 -4.00 14.42 7.63
C VAL A 5 -5.16 13.89 8.47
N LEU A 6 -5.05 12.67 9.00
CA LEU A 6 -6.07 12.10 9.89
C LEU A 6 -6.15 12.84 11.23
N GLU A 7 -5.00 13.27 11.76
CA GLU A 7 -4.94 14.14 12.94
C GLU A 7 -5.64 15.49 12.67
N ALA A 8 -5.39 16.11 11.52
CA ALA A 8 -6.07 17.34 11.12
C ALA A 8 -7.59 17.14 10.98
N SER A 9 -8.04 16.04 10.37
CA SER A 9 -9.47 15.68 10.29
C SER A 9 -10.09 15.53 11.69
N THR A 10 -9.38 14.88 12.62
CA THR A 10 -9.82 14.72 14.01
C THR A 10 -9.94 16.07 14.73
N LYS A 11 -9.04 17.02 14.46
CA LYS A 11 -9.12 18.39 14.98
C LYS A 11 -10.35 19.12 14.42
N VAL A 12 -10.63 19.03 13.11
CA VAL A 12 -11.83 19.61 12.48
C VAL A 12 -13.12 19.05 13.12
N LEU A 13 -13.18 17.73 13.31
CA LEU A 13 -14.29 17.10 14.01
C LEU A 13 -14.42 17.62 15.45
N GLY A 14 -13.29 17.74 16.16
CA GLY A 14 -13.22 18.29 17.51
C GLY A 14 -13.78 19.71 17.62
N PHE A 15 -13.47 20.58 16.65
CA PHE A 15 -14.06 21.93 16.59
C PHE A 15 -15.58 21.90 16.39
N SER A 16 -16.09 21.00 15.55
CA SER A 16 -17.53 20.86 15.32
C SER A 16 -18.31 20.40 16.57
N ILE A 17 -17.65 19.67 17.48
CA ILE A 17 -18.24 19.14 18.72
C ILE A 17 -18.13 20.14 19.86
N LYS A 18 -16.97 20.80 20.00
CA LYS A 18 -16.67 21.65 21.16
C LYS A 18 -17.08 23.11 20.99
N SER A 19 -17.32 23.57 19.76
CA SER A 19 -17.69 24.96 19.52
C SER A 19 -19.12 25.26 19.99
N LYS A 20 -19.25 26.26 20.87
CA LYS A 20 -20.55 26.79 21.32
C LYS A 20 -21.12 27.83 20.34
N ASN A 21 -20.30 28.31 19.41
CA ASN A 21 -20.64 29.39 18.46
C ASN A 21 -21.08 28.87 17.08
N LEU A 22 -20.75 27.61 16.76
CA LEU A 22 -21.18 26.95 15.53
C LEU A 22 -22.48 26.19 15.79
N LYS A 23 -23.47 26.36 14.89
CA LYS A 23 -24.78 25.70 15.00
C LYS A 23 -25.27 25.20 13.63
N GLY A 24 -26.18 24.23 13.68
CA GLY A 24 -26.92 23.74 12.52
C GLY A 24 -26.02 23.31 11.36
N THR A 25 -26.24 23.92 10.20
CA THR A 25 -25.60 23.58 8.92
C THR A 25 -24.08 23.65 8.95
N HIS A 26 -23.47 24.56 9.72
CA HIS A 26 -22.01 24.67 9.81
C HIS A 26 -21.37 23.51 10.58
N VAL A 27 -22.02 23.04 11.65
CA VAL A 27 -21.57 21.85 12.39
C VAL A 27 -21.66 20.62 11.49
N LYS A 28 -22.75 20.50 10.73
CA LYS A 28 -22.92 19.41 9.75
C LYS A 28 -21.83 19.45 8.69
N ALA A 29 -21.58 20.61 8.07
CA ALA A 29 -20.54 20.77 7.06
C ALA A 29 -19.14 20.39 7.57
N LEU A 30 -18.79 20.76 8.82
CA LEU A 30 -17.51 20.38 9.41
C LEU A 30 -17.39 18.87 9.66
N ARG A 31 -18.47 18.21 10.09
CA ARG A 31 -18.50 16.75 10.27
C ARG A 31 -18.39 16.02 8.94
N ASP A 32 -19.15 16.47 7.94
CA ASP A 32 -19.14 15.92 6.60
C ASP A 32 -17.73 16.08 5.96
N ALA A 33 -17.10 17.24 6.14
CA ALA A 33 -15.73 17.48 5.70
C ALA A 33 -14.73 16.57 6.41
N ALA A 34 -14.83 16.42 7.74
CA ALA A 34 -13.95 15.52 8.49
C ALA A 34 -14.09 14.06 8.03
N ALA A 35 -15.33 13.60 7.79
CA ALA A 35 -15.61 12.27 7.27
C ALA A 35 -15.04 12.07 5.86
N ALA A 36 -15.22 13.05 4.96
CA ALA A 36 -14.67 13.00 3.61
C ALA A 36 -13.13 12.96 3.60
N ILE A 37 -12.48 13.78 4.44
CA ILE A 37 -11.01 13.78 4.58
C ILE A 37 -10.51 12.43 5.09
N ALA A 38 -11.16 11.87 6.12
CA ALA A 38 -10.78 10.58 6.68
C ALA A 38 -10.95 9.43 5.66
N ALA A 39 -12.07 9.41 4.94
CA ALA A 39 -12.34 8.42 3.89
C ALA A 39 -11.31 8.51 2.76
N GLY A 40 -11.03 9.72 2.26
CA GLY A 40 -10.03 9.95 1.22
C GLY A 40 -8.62 9.55 1.65
N THR A 41 -8.25 9.86 2.90
CA THR A 41 -6.93 9.48 3.46
C THR A 41 -6.77 7.96 3.55
N ASN A 42 -7.80 7.24 3.98
CA ASN A 42 -7.79 5.78 4.04
C ASN A 42 -7.73 5.15 2.65
N LEU A 43 -8.45 5.70 1.67
CA LEU A 43 -8.39 5.26 0.29
C LEU A 43 -6.98 5.44 -0.29
N MET A 44 -6.36 6.59 -0.04
CA MET A 44 -5.00 6.88 -0.50
C MET A 44 -3.97 5.97 0.16
N ALA A 45 -4.12 5.66 1.45
CA ALA A 45 -3.29 4.67 2.13
C ALA A 45 -3.41 3.27 1.49
N LYS A 46 -4.62 2.86 1.10
CA LYS A 46 -4.84 1.61 0.36
C LYS A 46 -4.17 1.62 -1.01
N TYR A 47 -4.29 2.71 -1.77
CA TYR A 47 -3.63 2.83 -3.07
C TYR A 47 -2.11 2.74 -2.96
N ILE A 48 -1.50 3.45 -2.00
CA ILE A 48 -0.05 3.39 -1.77
C ILE A 48 0.39 1.98 -1.35
N ALA A 49 -0.39 1.30 -0.51
CA ALA A 49 -0.10 -0.08 -0.12
C ALA A 49 -0.18 -1.04 -1.32
N ASN A 50 -1.13 -0.81 -2.23
CA ASN A 50 -1.30 -1.62 -3.43
C ASN A 50 -0.23 -1.32 -4.49
N ASP A 51 0.21 -0.08 -4.61
CA ASP A 51 1.31 0.34 -5.49
C ASP A 51 2.63 -0.34 -5.08
N LYS A 52 2.94 -0.37 -3.78
CA LYS A 52 4.05 -1.16 -3.23
C LYS A 52 3.92 -2.67 -3.45
N CYS A 53 2.70 -3.17 -3.61
CA CYS A 53 2.48 -4.57 -3.99
C CYS A 53 2.91 -4.83 -5.43
N GLY A 54 2.77 -3.84 -6.32
CA GLY A 54 3.28 -3.90 -7.70
C GLY A 54 4.78 -4.13 -7.75
N GLU A 55 5.57 -3.36 -7.00
CA GLU A 55 7.02 -3.55 -6.90
C GLU A 55 7.39 -4.97 -6.41
N ASN A 56 6.63 -5.52 -5.46
CA ASN A 56 6.83 -6.90 -5.01
C ASN A 56 6.52 -7.94 -6.10
N LEU A 57 5.54 -7.68 -6.96
CA LEU A 57 5.20 -8.58 -8.08
C LEU A 57 6.31 -8.62 -9.12
N ASP A 58 6.92 -7.47 -9.43
CA ASP A 58 8.06 -7.40 -10.36
C ASP A 58 9.26 -8.19 -9.81
N ILE A 59 9.59 -8.02 -8.53
CA ILE A 59 10.65 -8.79 -7.87
C ILE A 59 10.34 -10.30 -7.86
N ILE A 60 9.08 -10.68 -7.64
CA ILE A 60 8.66 -12.09 -7.68
C ILE A 60 8.87 -12.68 -9.08
N GLU A 61 8.60 -11.91 -10.14
CA GLU A 61 8.80 -12.38 -11.50
C GLU A 61 10.29 -12.50 -11.85
N GLU A 62 11.12 -11.54 -11.46
CA GLU A 62 12.58 -11.63 -11.61
C GLU A 62 13.13 -12.89 -10.92
N LEU A 63 12.73 -13.15 -9.68
CA LEU A 63 13.13 -14.35 -8.94
C LEU A 63 12.66 -15.65 -9.60
N ARG A 64 11.48 -15.65 -10.24
CA ARG A 64 10.98 -16.82 -10.98
C ARG A 64 11.81 -17.11 -12.23
N VAL A 65 12.18 -16.07 -12.98
CA VAL A 65 13.04 -16.20 -14.16
C VAL A 65 14.41 -16.74 -13.75
N GLU A 66 15.03 -16.16 -12.72
CA GLU A 66 16.34 -16.61 -12.23
C GLU A 66 16.29 -18.06 -11.74
N ASN A 67 15.23 -18.46 -11.03
CA ASN A 67 15.06 -19.84 -10.57
C ASN A 67 14.95 -20.84 -11.72
N ASN A 68 14.27 -20.47 -12.81
CA ASN A 68 14.19 -21.32 -14.00
C ASN A 68 15.54 -21.45 -14.70
N ASN A 69 16.27 -20.34 -14.86
CA ASN A 69 17.62 -20.37 -15.44
C ASN A 69 18.57 -21.25 -14.62
N LEU A 70 18.52 -21.14 -13.29
CA LEU A 70 19.31 -21.99 -12.38
C LEU A 70 18.94 -23.47 -12.51
N LYS A 71 17.66 -23.80 -12.67
CA LYS A 71 17.21 -25.19 -12.90
C LYS A 71 17.72 -25.74 -14.22
N GLU A 72 17.74 -24.94 -15.28
CA GLU A 72 18.30 -25.34 -16.57
C GLU A 72 19.81 -25.56 -16.47
N SER A 73 20.54 -24.61 -15.87
CA SER A 73 21.99 -24.77 -15.64
C SER A 73 22.31 -26.00 -14.79
N LEU A 74 21.53 -26.28 -13.73
CA LEU A 74 21.68 -27.49 -12.93
C LEU A 74 21.42 -28.77 -13.72
N LYS A 75 20.48 -28.75 -14.68
CA LYS A 75 20.18 -29.89 -15.54
C LYS A 75 21.34 -30.15 -16.50
N ASP A 76 21.89 -29.10 -17.09
CA ASP A 76 23.01 -29.19 -18.02
C ASP A 76 24.28 -29.69 -17.31
N MET A 77 24.61 -29.12 -16.15
CA MET A 77 25.73 -29.61 -15.33
C MET A 77 25.58 -31.08 -14.93
N LYS A 78 24.36 -31.52 -14.58
CA LYS A 78 24.11 -32.95 -14.28
C LYS A 78 24.37 -33.83 -15.48
N LYS A 79 24.01 -33.38 -16.69
CA LYS A 79 24.25 -34.12 -17.93
C LYS A 79 25.75 -34.24 -18.20
N GLU A 80 26.49 -33.14 -18.11
CA GLU A 80 27.95 -33.14 -18.27
C GLU A 80 28.64 -34.07 -17.25
N LEU A 81 28.20 -34.06 -16.00
CA LEU A 81 28.76 -34.93 -14.96
C LEU A 81 28.53 -36.42 -15.28
N GLU A 82 27.36 -36.79 -15.79
CA GLU A 82 27.06 -38.17 -16.18
C GLU A 82 27.81 -38.59 -17.45
N GLU A 83 28.14 -37.66 -18.34
CA GLU A 83 29.01 -37.91 -19.50
C GLU A 83 30.47 -38.13 -19.08
N ILE A 84 30.99 -37.40 -18.08
CA ILE A 84 32.34 -37.58 -17.55
C ILE A 84 32.49 -38.92 -16.78
N LYS A 85 31.41 -39.39 -16.14
CA LYS A 85 31.42 -40.66 -15.39
C LYS A 85 31.38 -41.91 -16.28
N LYS A 86 31.07 -41.76 -17.57
CA LYS A 86 31.04 -42.86 -18.56
C LYS A 86 32.44 -43.17 -19.09
#